data_AF-A0A519Y0B6-F1
#
_entry.id   AF-A0A519Y0B6-F1
#
_cell.length_a   1.000
_cell.length_b   1.000
_cell.length_c   1.000
_cell.angle_alpha   90.00
_cell.angle_beta   90.00
_cell.angle_gamma   90.00
#
_symmetry.space_group_name_H-M   'P 1'
#
loop_
_entity.id
_entity.type
_entity.pdbx_description
1 polymer ?
#
loop_
_entity_poly.entity_id
_entity_poly.type
_entity_poly.pdbx_seq_one_letter_code
_entity_poly.pdbx_strand_id
1 'polypeptide(L)'
;ALLLVYLFFFSPKDKVEQNKTQATTSTAAKAVAPTPGVAPAPQLDSAAGPVRSIELQNPELTLTFSTQGGRVAAVRLNKYKTFFGKPLDLFDAQSARYNTTLTTIGGQKVDFARLNFQAGEATATADGGQQLTFTAPVGAGTATQTYTVPKTGYEVKYNLKLNGVAVAEPLKLSFVDNVRQTEQDLKQNRNHTTINHYQATGDHNALAEASEKPEEVTVNAPLLWAADKHDFFVAGLVADSQPFVNGQFNATVNMADSTYIKTLSTTLALPAADVTSAAGGQYRFFFGPNQFSLLKSVAPGFDRNVYLGWGLFRWVNRFVVLPVFTFLEQYISSYGVIILLLVVLIKLVTWPLTYKTYESQARMKVLKPELDEIKAKHPD
;
A
#
# COMPACT_ATOMS: atom_id res chain seq x y z
N ALA A 1 -26.92 -3.91 6.04
CA ALA A 1 -26.75 -4.16 7.48
C ALA A 1 -27.57 -5.35 7.98
N LEU A 2 -28.90 -5.41 7.79
CA LEU A 2 -29.71 -6.56 8.24
C LEU A 2 -29.43 -7.89 7.48
N LEU A 3 -28.99 -7.80 6.22
CA LEU A 3 -28.67 -8.99 5.40
C LEU A 3 -27.32 -9.64 5.77
N LEU A 4 -26.39 -8.87 6.37
CA LEU A 4 -25.10 -9.37 6.88
C LEU A 4 -25.24 -10.06 8.24
N VAL A 5 -26.17 -9.60 9.08
CA VAL A 5 -26.45 -10.22 10.39
C VAL A 5 -27.19 -11.56 10.21
N TYR A 6 -28.06 -11.70 9.21
CA TYR A 6 -28.79 -12.93 8.93
C TYR A 6 -27.88 -14.08 8.47
N LEU A 7 -26.89 -13.80 7.61
CA LEU A 7 -25.93 -14.79 7.11
C LEU A 7 -24.97 -15.28 8.22
N PHE A 8 -24.68 -14.43 9.21
CA PHE A 8 -23.80 -14.77 10.33
C PHE A 8 -24.45 -15.69 11.37
N PHE A 9 -25.78 -15.66 11.52
CA PHE A 9 -26.50 -16.45 12.54
C PHE A 9 -27.09 -17.78 12.04
N PHE A 10 -27.31 -17.95 10.74
CA PHE A 10 -28.06 -19.11 10.19
C PHE A 10 -27.28 -20.00 9.21
N SER A 11 -25.95 -19.93 9.17
CA SER A 11 -25.15 -20.85 8.34
C SER A 11 -25.04 -22.24 9.02
N PRO A 12 -25.23 -23.36 8.29
CA PRO A 12 -25.10 -24.70 8.86
C PRO A 12 -23.68 -24.94 9.40
N LYS A 13 -23.57 -25.53 10.59
CA LYS A 13 -22.28 -25.92 11.18
C LYS A 13 -21.80 -27.21 10.52
N ASP A 14 -20.71 -27.14 9.76
CA ASP A 14 -20.01 -28.33 9.31
C ASP A 14 -19.37 -29.07 10.48
N LYS A 15 -19.53 -30.39 10.48
CA LYS A 15 -19.10 -31.30 11.53
C LYS A 15 -17.57 -31.40 11.56
N VAL A 16 -17.01 -31.27 12.75
CA VAL A 16 -15.61 -31.58 13.05
C VAL A 16 -15.41 -33.09 12.91
N GLU A 17 -14.64 -33.51 11.90
CA GLU A 17 -14.16 -34.88 11.79
C GLU A 17 -12.78 -34.99 12.44
N GLN A 18 -12.69 -35.92 13.40
CA GLN A 18 -11.52 -36.13 14.25
C GLN A 18 -10.40 -36.86 13.49
N ASN A 19 -9.19 -36.32 13.55
CA ASN A 19 -7.96 -36.98 13.12
C ASN A 19 -7.74 -38.29 13.89
N LYS A 20 -7.64 -39.41 13.16
CA LYS A 20 -7.01 -40.63 13.65
C LYS A 20 -5.52 -40.64 13.29
N THR A 21 -4.71 -40.83 14.32
CA THR A 21 -3.28 -41.10 14.27
C THR A 21 -3.03 -42.42 13.52
N GLN A 22 -2.12 -42.44 12.56
CA GLN A 22 -1.53 -43.69 12.09
C GLN A 22 -0.03 -43.54 11.78
N ALA A 23 0.68 -44.60 12.14
CA ALA A 23 2.10 -44.67 12.41
C ALA A 23 3.00 -44.56 11.18
N THR A 24 4.23 -44.16 11.46
CA THR A 24 5.43 -44.21 10.63
C THR A 24 5.70 -45.60 10.03
N THR A 25 5.96 -45.63 8.72
CA THR A 25 6.83 -46.63 8.09
C THR A 25 7.90 -45.93 7.27
N SER A 26 9.14 -46.23 7.63
CA SER A 26 10.38 -45.83 6.97
C SER A 26 10.51 -46.57 5.64
N THR A 27 10.67 -45.83 4.54
CA THR A 27 11.14 -46.37 3.26
C THR A 27 12.40 -45.63 2.83
N ALA A 28 13.42 -46.41 2.48
CA ALA A 28 14.81 -46.04 2.30
C ALA A 28 15.07 -44.93 1.27
N ALA A 29 16.11 -44.13 1.56
CA ALA A 29 16.64 -43.06 0.74
C ALA A 29 17.13 -43.57 -0.63
N LYS A 30 16.71 -42.88 -1.69
CA LYS A 30 17.31 -42.96 -3.02
C LYS A 30 18.11 -41.67 -3.25
N ALA A 31 19.38 -41.82 -3.61
CA ALA A 31 20.37 -40.75 -3.72
C ALA A 31 19.92 -39.63 -4.67
N VAL A 32 19.99 -38.39 -4.17
CA VAL A 32 19.77 -37.16 -4.93
C VAL A 32 21.05 -36.81 -5.68
N ALA A 33 20.95 -36.65 -6.99
CA ALA A 33 22.03 -36.15 -7.84
C ALA A 33 22.44 -34.71 -7.42
N PRO A 34 23.73 -34.32 -7.56
CA PRO A 34 24.21 -33.04 -7.05
C PRO A 34 23.50 -31.87 -7.73
N THR A 35 23.02 -30.95 -6.89
CA THR A 35 22.45 -29.66 -7.27
C THR A 35 23.45 -28.86 -8.11
N PRO A 36 23.06 -28.25 -9.24
CA PRO A 36 23.90 -27.27 -9.92
C PRO A 36 24.26 -26.15 -8.93
N GLY A 37 25.55 -25.84 -8.84
CA GLY A 37 26.11 -24.93 -7.84
C GLY A 37 25.35 -23.62 -7.73
N VAL A 38 25.05 -23.24 -6.49
CA VAL A 38 24.60 -21.89 -6.13
C VAL A 38 25.65 -20.93 -6.68
N ALA A 39 25.26 -20.10 -7.64
CA ALA A 39 26.09 -19.01 -8.13
C ALA A 39 26.54 -18.18 -6.92
N PRO A 40 27.83 -17.77 -6.84
CA PRO A 40 28.31 -16.93 -5.74
C PRO A 40 27.41 -15.70 -5.59
N ALA A 41 27.07 -15.35 -4.35
CA ALA A 41 26.38 -14.10 -4.07
C ALA A 41 27.19 -12.94 -4.70
N PRO A 42 26.55 -12.02 -5.46
CA PRO A 42 27.27 -10.95 -6.13
C PRO A 42 28.08 -10.14 -5.11
N GLN A 43 29.38 -10.00 -5.37
CA GLN A 43 30.33 -9.34 -4.49
C GLN A 43 29.98 -7.84 -4.42
N LEU A 44 29.72 -7.35 -3.21
CA LEU A 44 29.43 -5.94 -2.95
C LEU A 44 30.69 -5.10 -3.18
N ASP A 45 30.53 -3.92 -3.76
CA ASP A 45 31.59 -2.92 -3.82
C ASP A 45 31.85 -2.41 -2.38
N SER A 46 32.94 -2.88 -1.74
CA SER A 46 33.06 -2.91 -0.27
C SER A 46 33.94 -1.81 0.34
N ALA A 47 34.08 -0.66 -0.32
CA ALA A 47 34.80 0.51 0.23
C ALA A 47 34.12 1.13 1.49
N ALA A 48 32.94 0.68 1.89
CA ALA A 48 32.15 1.22 3.00
C ALA A 48 32.15 0.40 4.30
N GLY A 49 32.94 -0.68 4.37
CA GLY A 49 32.96 -1.58 5.55
C GLY A 49 31.86 -2.66 5.51
N PRO A 50 31.53 -3.31 6.65
CA PRO A 50 30.50 -4.34 6.69
C PRO A 50 29.10 -3.75 6.51
N VAL A 51 28.21 -4.51 5.88
CA VAL A 51 26.78 -4.15 5.81
C VAL A 51 26.21 -4.13 7.22
N ARG A 52 25.53 -3.03 7.57
CA ARG A 52 24.87 -2.87 8.87
C ARG A 52 23.51 -2.21 8.73
N SER A 53 22.70 -2.38 9.76
CA SER A 53 21.39 -1.73 9.88
C SER A 53 21.45 -0.56 10.86
N ILE A 54 20.70 0.50 10.58
CA ILE A 54 20.59 1.70 11.39
C ILE A 54 19.11 1.96 11.62
N GLU A 55 18.71 2.21 12.87
CA GLU A 55 17.31 2.43 13.22
C GLU A 55 17.07 3.92 13.54
N LEU A 56 16.02 4.49 12.95
CA LEU A 56 15.45 5.78 13.35
C LEU A 56 14.00 5.58 13.75
N GLN A 57 13.50 6.40 14.66
CA GLN A 57 12.15 6.23 15.20
C GLN A 57 11.48 7.55 15.56
N ASN A 58 10.16 7.55 15.49
CA ASN A 58 9.30 8.57 16.07
C ASN A 58 8.10 7.88 16.77
N PRO A 59 7.15 8.61 17.38
CA PRO A 59 6.02 7.99 18.08
C PRO A 59 5.13 7.09 17.20
N GLU A 60 5.13 7.29 15.88
CA GLU A 60 4.30 6.57 14.92
C GLU A 60 5.04 5.44 14.18
N LEU A 61 6.35 5.60 13.95
CA LEU A 61 7.17 4.79 13.05
C LEU A 61 8.47 4.32 13.71
N THR A 62 8.83 3.07 13.42
CA THR A 62 10.20 2.58 13.58
C THR A 62 10.72 2.15 12.21
N LEU A 63 11.84 2.74 11.77
CA LEU A 63 12.41 2.58 10.44
C LEU A 63 13.80 1.97 10.55
N THR A 64 14.00 0.82 9.95
CA THR A 64 15.31 0.19 9.84
C THR A 64 15.87 0.47 8.46
N PHE A 65 17.01 1.14 8.38
CA PHE A 65 17.77 1.39 7.17
C PHE A 65 18.90 0.38 7.02
N SER A 66 19.25 0.02 5.79
CA SER A 66 20.41 -0.80 5.49
C SER A 66 21.44 0.01 4.71
N THR A 67 22.72 -0.12 5.09
CA THR A 67 23.82 0.44 4.30
C THR A 67 23.91 -0.22 2.93
N GLN A 68 23.49 -1.47 2.78
CA GLN A 68 23.35 -2.09 1.46
C GLN A 68 22.21 -1.42 0.69
N GLY A 69 22.57 -0.72 -0.38
CA GLY A 69 21.67 0.10 -1.18
C GLY A 69 21.23 1.41 -0.53
N GLY A 70 21.65 1.72 0.70
CA GLY A 70 21.27 2.94 1.41
C GLY A 70 19.75 3.11 1.46
N ARG A 71 19.02 2.04 1.84
CA ARG A 71 17.57 1.91 1.65
C ARG A 71 16.82 1.71 2.95
N VAL A 72 15.51 2.00 2.94
CA VAL A 72 14.58 1.55 3.99
C VAL A 72 14.40 0.03 3.86
N ALA A 73 14.87 -0.71 4.86
CA ALA A 73 14.84 -2.17 4.89
C ALA A 73 13.63 -2.72 5.66
N ALA A 74 13.13 -2.00 6.66
CA ALA A 74 11.92 -2.39 7.39
C ALA A 74 11.17 -1.16 7.92
N VAL A 75 9.83 -1.30 8.01
CA VAL A 75 8.95 -0.25 8.54
C VAL A 75 7.92 -0.88 9.47
N ARG A 76 7.93 -0.44 10.72
CA ARG A 76 6.94 -0.79 11.75
C ARG A 76 6.05 0.41 12.06
N LEU A 77 4.74 0.17 12.14
CA LEU A 77 3.78 1.15 12.62
C LEU A 77 3.53 0.97 14.12
N ASN A 78 4.13 1.84 14.94
CA ASN A 78 4.23 1.67 16.40
C ASN A 78 2.87 1.64 17.12
N LYS A 79 1.84 2.24 16.52
CA LYS A 79 0.49 2.37 17.10
C LYS A 79 -0.46 1.22 16.72
N TYR A 80 0.00 0.25 15.93
CA TYR A 80 -0.89 -0.76 15.34
C TYR A 80 -0.38 -2.18 15.54
N LYS A 81 -1.33 -3.11 15.50
CA LYS A 81 -1.11 -4.55 15.54
C LYS A 81 -1.87 -5.18 14.39
N THR A 82 -1.42 -6.36 13.95
CA THR A 82 -2.22 -7.20 13.05
C THR A 82 -3.45 -7.74 13.77
N PHE A 83 -4.42 -8.27 13.02
CA PHE A 83 -5.57 -8.97 13.60
C PHE A 83 -5.15 -10.08 14.58
N PHE A 84 -4.01 -10.72 14.33
CA PHE A 84 -3.44 -11.79 15.16
C PHE A 84 -2.69 -11.31 16.40
N GLY A 85 -2.74 -10.00 16.72
CA GLY A 85 -2.11 -9.42 17.90
C GLY A 85 -0.60 -9.22 17.81
N LYS A 86 0.01 -9.47 16.63
CA LYS A 86 1.45 -9.24 16.40
C LYS A 86 1.71 -7.75 16.11
N PRO A 87 2.93 -7.24 16.34
CA PRO A 87 3.33 -5.92 15.85
C PRO A 87 3.07 -5.77 14.36
N LEU A 88 2.63 -4.59 13.93
CA LEU A 88 2.36 -4.32 12.52
C LEU A 88 3.63 -3.82 11.80
N ASP A 89 4.29 -4.73 11.10
CA ASP A 89 5.37 -4.43 10.17
C ASP A 89 4.80 -4.36 8.76
N LEU A 90 4.77 -3.16 8.16
CA LEU A 90 4.31 -2.97 6.78
C LEU A 90 5.12 -3.85 5.84
N PHE A 91 6.44 -3.79 5.99
CA PHE A 91 7.36 -4.69 5.34
C PHE A 91 8.67 -4.82 6.12
N ASP A 92 9.44 -5.85 5.79
CA ASP A 92 10.81 -6.03 6.26
C ASP A 92 11.73 -6.44 5.11
N ALA A 93 13.00 -6.72 5.42
CA ALA A 93 14.02 -7.04 4.43
C ALA A 93 13.77 -8.38 3.70
N GLN A 94 12.87 -9.24 4.22
CA GLN A 94 12.48 -10.49 3.58
C GLN A 94 11.27 -10.31 2.68
N SER A 95 10.27 -9.52 3.11
CA SER A 95 9.06 -9.31 2.34
C SER A 95 9.22 -8.29 1.23
N ALA A 96 10.01 -7.22 1.45
CA ALA A 96 10.15 -6.14 0.49
C ALA A 96 11.58 -5.90 0.03
N ARG A 97 11.69 -5.36 -1.18
CA ARG A 97 12.95 -4.96 -1.81
C ARG A 97 12.79 -3.59 -2.43
N TYR A 98 13.62 -2.67 -2.00
CA TYR A 98 13.79 -1.37 -2.61
C TYR A 98 15.12 -1.34 -3.38
N ASN A 99 15.10 -0.82 -4.61
CA ASN A 99 16.28 -0.65 -5.43
C ASN A 99 16.22 0.60 -6.30
N THR A 100 17.37 1.17 -6.63
CA THR A 100 17.52 2.20 -7.64
C THR A 100 18.58 1.77 -8.64
N THR A 101 18.24 1.83 -9.92
CA THR A 101 19.16 1.50 -11.01
C THR A 101 19.30 2.67 -11.96
N LEU A 102 20.49 2.82 -12.52
CA LEU A 102 20.80 3.89 -13.47
C LEU A 102 21.80 3.42 -14.50
N THR A 103 21.81 4.10 -15.65
CA THR A 103 22.82 3.92 -16.68
C THR A 103 23.52 5.25 -16.90
N THR A 104 24.84 5.26 -16.71
CA THR A 104 25.65 6.46 -16.98
C THR A 104 25.77 6.70 -18.48
N ILE A 105 26.15 7.92 -18.89
CA ILE A 105 26.42 8.22 -20.31
C ILE A 105 27.52 7.32 -20.90
N GLY A 106 28.47 6.85 -20.07
CA GLY A 106 29.49 5.88 -20.46
C GLY A 106 28.99 4.44 -20.62
N GLY A 107 27.69 4.19 -20.51
CA GLY A 107 27.08 2.86 -20.65
C GLY A 107 27.19 1.96 -19.43
N GLN A 108 27.87 2.42 -18.36
CA GLN A 108 27.95 1.67 -17.10
C GLN A 108 26.57 1.61 -16.44
N LYS A 109 26.07 0.39 -16.23
CA LYS A 109 24.88 0.11 -15.44
C LYS A 109 25.26 0.05 -13.97
N VAL A 110 24.54 0.81 -13.14
CA VAL A 110 24.74 0.83 -11.69
C VAL A 110 23.45 0.37 -11.01
N ASP A 111 23.62 -0.49 -10.02
CA ASP A 111 22.55 -1.12 -9.25
C ASP A 111 22.83 -0.85 -7.76
N PHE A 112 22.01 -0.03 -7.13
CA PHE A 112 22.23 0.37 -5.74
C PHE A 112 22.18 -0.82 -4.79
N ALA A 113 21.40 -1.87 -5.08
CA ALA A 113 21.36 -3.07 -4.25
C ALA A 113 22.71 -3.80 -4.15
N ARG A 114 23.67 -3.50 -5.05
CA ARG A 114 25.04 -4.03 -5.06
C ARG A 114 26.08 -3.08 -4.44
N LEU A 115 25.67 -1.88 -4.05
CA LEU A 115 26.52 -0.89 -3.40
C LEU A 115 26.34 -0.99 -1.89
N ASN A 116 27.45 -0.95 -1.15
CA ASN A 116 27.39 -0.65 0.27
C ASN A 116 27.65 0.85 0.46
N PHE A 117 26.65 1.58 0.95
CA PHE A 117 26.75 3.00 1.22
C PHE A 117 27.41 3.23 2.58
N GLN A 118 28.29 4.23 2.65
CA GLN A 118 28.77 4.76 3.92
C GLN A 118 27.63 5.56 4.56
N ALA A 119 27.28 5.23 5.80
CA ALA A 119 26.28 5.97 6.55
C ALA A 119 26.95 6.94 7.53
N GLY A 120 26.55 8.21 7.48
CA GLY A 120 26.89 9.18 8.51
C GLY A 120 26.17 8.89 9.83
N GLU A 121 26.46 9.69 10.85
CA GLU A 121 25.70 9.66 12.10
C GLU A 121 24.31 10.29 11.90
N ALA A 122 23.31 9.79 12.64
CA ALA A 122 21.99 10.39 12.64
C ALA A 122 22.05 11.77 13.32
N THR A 123 21.59 12.80 12.62
CA THR A 123 21.58 14.18 13.13
C THR A 123 20.17 14.62 13.46
N ALA A 124 20.02 15.50 14.46
CA ALA A 124 18.72 16.08 14.78
C ALA A 124 18.36 17.18 13.78
N THR A 125 17.09 17.23 13.35
CA THR A 125 16.59 18.34 12.54
C THR A 125 16.09 19.49 13.42
N ALA A 126 15.97 20.69 12.84
CA ALA A 126 15.48 21.88 13.54
C ALA A 126 14.10 21.67 14.21
N ASP A 127 13.23 20.87 13.58
CA ASP A 127 11.88 20.55 14.06
C ASP A 127 11.85 19.39 15.08
N GLY A 128 13.02 18.90 15.51
CA GLY A 128 13.17 17.80 16.46
C GLY A 128 12.97 16.41 15.87
N GLY A 129 13.10 16.26 14.55
CA GLY A 129 13.17 14.98 13.86
C GLY A 129 14.61 14.46 13.75
N GLN A 130 14.81 13.42 12.93
CA GLN A 130 16.10 12.78 12.70
C GLN A 130 16.42 12.75 11.20
N GLN A 131 17.68 12.94 10.84
CA GLN A 131 18.18 12.85 9.48
C GLN A 131 19.35 11.88 9.38
N LEU A 132 19.36 11.04 8.35
CA LEU A 132 20.42 10.08 8.06
C LEU A 132 20.83 10.19 6.59
N THR A 133 22.13 10.28 6.37
CA THR A 133 22.72 10.42 5.03
C THR A 133 23.60 9.22 4.71
N PHE A 134 23.40 8.68 3.52
CA PHE A 134 24.16 7.60 2.92
C PHE A 134 24.91 8.12 1.70
N THR A 135 26.19 7.79 1.58
CA THR A 135 27.02 8.18 0.44
C THR A 135 27.74 6.97 -0.13
N ALA A 136 27.75 6.84 -1.45
CA ALA A 136 28.51 5.82 -2.17
C ALA A 136 29.14 6.40 -3.44
N PRO A 137 30.33 5.92 -3.85
CA PRO A 137 30.86 6.22 -5.18
C PRO A 137 29.96 5.57 -6.25
N VAL A 138 29.70 6.31 -7.33
CA VAL A 138 28.91 5.84 -8.47
C VAL A 138 29.57 6.33 -9.76
N GLY A 139 30.16 5.40 -10.51
CA GLY A 139 30.98 5.76 -11.67
C GLY A 139 32.14 6.68 -11.24
N ALA A 140 32.28 7.83 -11.91
CA ALA A 140 33.28 8.84 -11.57
C ALA A 140 32.82 9.84 -10.48
N GLY A 141 31.58 9.73 -10.01
CA GLY A 141 30.97 10.66 -9.07
C GLY A 141 30.49 9.98 -7.79
N THR A 142 29.52 10.59 -7.13
CA THR A 142 28.96 10.13 -5.86
C THR A 142 27.43 10.18 -5.89
N ALA A 143 26.81 9.17 -5.28
CA ALA A 143 25.39 9.18 -4.95
C ALA A 143 25.22 9.46 -3.46
N THR A 144 24.34 10.40 -3.14
CA THR A 144 23.96 10.76 -1.77
C THR A 144 22.45 10.55 -1.61
N GLN A 145 22.09 9.69 -0.66
CA GLN A 145 20.71 9.43 -0.26
C GLN A 145 20.49 10.01 1.14
N THR A 146 19.56 10.95 1.29
CA THR A 146 19.25 11.57 2.58
C THR A 146 17.81 11.26 2.97
N TYR A 147 17.63 10.63 4.13
CA TYR A 147 16.34 10.34 4.71
C TYR A 147 16.10 11.24 5.91
N THR A 148 14.94 11.87 5.97
CA THR A 148 14.53 12.70 7.10
C THR A 148 13.23 12.19 7.68
N VAL A 149 13.30 11.74 8.93
CA VAL A 149 12.17 11.26 9.74
C VAL A 149 11.70 12.43 10.60
N PRO A 150 10.51 13.00 10.35
CA PRO A 150 9.96 14.06 11.18
C PRO A 150 9.71 13.59 12.62
N LYS A 151 9.65 14.54 13.55
CA LYS A 151 9.38 14.28 14.97
C LYS A 151 8.12 13.47 15.23
N THR A 152 7.11 13.62 14.37
CA THR A 152 5.83 12.92 14.43
C THR A 152 5.29 12.66 13.04
N GLY A 153 4.42 11.67 12.91
CA GLY A 153 3.67 11.36 11.70
C GLY A 153 4.27 10.22 10.89
N TYR A 154 3.67 9.99 9.72
CA TYR A 154 3.84 8.80 8.89
C TYR A 154 4.65 9.05 7.61
N GLU A 155 5.23 10.23 7.47
CA GLU A 155 5.99 10.64 6.29
C GLU A 155 7.49 10.53 6.53
N VAL A 156 8.25 10.11 5.51
CA VAL A 156 9.72 10.11 5.53
C VAL A 156 10.18 10.85 4.28
N LYS A 157 10.83 12.01 4.45
CA LYS A 157 11.37 12.75 3.31
C LYS A 157 12.60 12.02 2.80
N TYR A 158 12.74 11.95 1.49
CA TYR A 158 13.83 11.28 0.80
C TYR A 158 14.39 12.19 -0.27
N ASN A 159 15.71 12.41 -0.24
CA ASN A 159 16.41 13.15 -1.26
C ASN A 159 17.50 12.27 -1.88
N LEU A 160 17.48 12.17 -3.20
CA LEU A 160 18.53 11.50 -3.98
C LEU A 160 19.30 12.53 -4.80
N LYS A 161 20.60 12.63 -4.54
CA LYS A 161 21.50 13.52 -5.26
C LYS A 161 22.65 12.75 -5.87
N LEU A 162 22.88 12.98 -7.16
CA LEU A 162 24.05 12.51 -7.89
C LEU A 162 24.98 13.70 -8.16
N ASN A 163 26.22 13.62 -7.69
CA ASN A 163 27.23 14.65 -7.92
C ASN A 163 28.37 14.09 -8.77
N GLY A 164 28.68 14.74 -9.89
CA GLY A 164 29.72 14.27 -10.83
C GLY A 164 29.36 12.98 -11.58
N VAL A 165 28.09 12.57 -11.56
CA VAL A 165 27.59 11.40 -12.32
C VAL A 165 26.77 11.90 -13.50
N ALA A 166 27.23 11.64 -14.71
CA ALA A 166 26.50 11.97 -15.92
C ALA A 166 25.49 10.85 -16.26
N VAL A 167 24.20 11.18 -16.22
CA VAL A 167 23.07 10.29 -16.55
C VAL A 167 22.22 10.94 -17.64
N ALA A 168 21.99 10.21 -18.74
CA ALA A 168 21.15 10.70 -19.85
C ALA A 168 19.69 10.27 -19.70
N GLU A 169 19.46 9.11 -19.08
CA GLU A 169 18.13 8.52 -18.92
C GLU A 169 17.61 8.69 -17.49
N PRO A 170 16.28 8.78 -17.30
CA PRO A 170 15.67 8.70 -15.98
C PRO A 170 16.14 7.47 -15.20
N LEU A 171 16.37 7.64 -13.90
CA LEU A 171 16.72 6.53 -13.02
C LEU A 171 15.47 5.69 -12.75
N LYS A 172 15.63 4.38 -12.55
CA LYS A 172 14.51 3.51 -12.18
C LYS A 172 14.56 3.21 -10.69
N LEU A 173 13.57 3.69 -9.95
CA LEU A 173 13.32 3.32 -8.57
C LEU A 173 12.29 2.20 -8.56
N SER A 174 12.65 1.03 -8.05
CA SER A 174 11.79 -0.14 -7.95
C SER A 174 11.53 -0.49 -6.49
N PHE A 175 10.26 -0.70 -6.16
CA PHE A 175 9.78 -1.22 -4.90
C PHE A 175 8.96 -2.47 -5.16
N VAL A 176 9.37 -3.59 -4.57
CA VAL A 176 8.64 -4.86 -4.63
C VAL A 176 8.26 -5.22 -3.22
N ASP A 177 6.97 -5.44 -2.96
CA ASP A 177 6.44 -5.89 -1.68
C ASP A 177 5.71 -7.22 -1.83
N ASN A 178 6.19 -8.25 -1.12
CA ASN A 178 5.44 -9.48 -0.89
C ASN A 178 4.53 -9.24 0.31
N VAL A 179 3.32 -8.79 0.02
CA VAL A 179 2.38 -8.31 1.01
C VAL A 179 1.94 -9.47 1.90
N ARG A 180 2.15 -9.33 3.21
CA ARG A 180 1.70 -10.30 4.20
C ARG A 180 0.22 -10.15 4.53
N GLN A 181 -0.41 -11.25 4.91
CA GLN A 181 -1.73 -11.19 5.52
C GLN A 181 -1.67 -10.45 6.87
N THR A 182 -2.50 -9.41 7.00
CA THR A 182 -2.62 -8.60 8.22
C THR A 182 -4.00 -8.74 8.88
N GLU A 183 -5.01 -9.14 8.11
CA GLU A 183 -6.41 -9.21 8.53
C GLU A 183 -6.94 -10.65 8.61
N GLN A 184 -8.08 -10.84 9.28
CA GLN A 184 -8.69 -12.16 9.49
C GLN A 184 -9.07 -12.85 8.19
N ASP A 185 -9.78 -12.15 7.30
CA ASP A 185 -10.27 -12.70 6.04
C ASP A 185 -9.20 -12.49 4.95
N LEU A 186 -8.54 -13.58 4.56
CA LEU A 186 -7.48 -13.57 3.55
C LEU A 186 -8.00 -13.09 2.18
N LYS A 187 -9.21 -13.52 1.78
CA LYS A 187 -9.77 -13.18 0.47
C LYS A 187 -10.11 -11.69 0.42
N GLN A 188 -10.73 -11.17 1.46
CA GLN A 188 -11.01 -9.74 1.59
C GLN A 188 -9.71 -8.92 1.60
N ASN A 189 -8.73 -9.35 2.40
CA ASN A 189 -7.44 -8.65 2.51
C ASN A 189 -6.72 -8.58 1.16
N ARG A 190 -6.72 -9.69 0.43
CA ARG A 190 -6.25 -9.74 -0.96
C ARG A 190 -7.05 -8.82 -1.89
N ASN A 191 -8.37 -8.87 -1.82
CA ASN A 191 -9.26 -8.11 -2.72
C ASN A 191 -9.27 -6.61 -2.48
N HIS A 192 -8.71 -6.12 -1.37
CA HIS A 192 -8.50 -4.71 -1.11
C HIS A 192 -7.03 -4.31 -1.20
N THR A 193 -6.14 -5.21 -1.58
CA THR A 193 -4.72 -4.93 -1.77
C THR A 193 -4.45 -4.62 -3.25
N THR A 194 -3.95 -3.42 -3.55
CA THR A 194 -3.64 -3.00 -4.93
C THR A 194 -2.57 -1.91 -4.97
N ILE A 195 -2.16 -1.53 -6.18
CA ILE A 195 -1.34 -0.35 -6.44
C ILE A 195 -2.23 0.75 -7.01
N ASN A 196 -2.32 1.87 -6.30
CA ASN A 196 -2.92 3.10 -6.80
C ASN A 196 -1.84 4.02 -7.36
N HIS A 197 -2.18 4.80 -8.38
CA HIS A 197 -1.29 5.81 -8.93
C HIS A 197 -2.06 7.05 -9.37
N TYR A 198 -1.35 8.18 -9.38
CA TYR A 198 -1.94 9.47 -9.69
C TYR A 198 -1.06 10.27 -10.63
N GLN A 199 -1.65 10.66 -11.76
CA GLN A 199 -0.96 11.41 -12.80
C GLN A 199 -0.94 12.90 -12.48
N ALA A 200 0.06 13.61 -13.01
CA ALA A 200 0.15 15.06 -12.89
C ALA A 200 -1.02 15.79 -13.57
N THR A 201 -1.72 15.15 -14.50
CA THR A 201 -2.97 15.62 -15.13
C THR A 201 -4.17 15.60 -14.19
N GLY A 202 -4.07 14.89 -13.05
CA GLY A 202 -5.13 14.74 -12.07
C GLY A 202 -5.88 13.40 -12.12
N ASP A 203 -5.47 12.50 -13.01
CA ASP A 203 -6.09 11.19 -13.20
C ASP A 203 -5.65 10.20 -12.11
N HIS A 204 -6.63 9.55 -11.48
CA HIS A 204 -6.43 8.49 -10.48
C HIS A 204 -6.83 7.15 -11.05
N ASN A 205 -5.89 6.20 -11.06
CA ASN A 205 -6.11 4.84 -11.55
C ASN A 205 -5.50 3.83 -10.56
N ALA A 206 -5.95 2.58 -10.67
CA ALA A 206 -5.50 1.48 -9.84
C ALA A 206 -5.40 0.21 -10.67
N LEU A 207 -4.57 -0.73 -10.20
CA LEU A 207 -4.67 -2.12 -10.65
C LEU A 207 -5.97 -2.74 -10.09
N ALA A 208 -6.49 -3.76 -10.76
CA ALA A 208 -7.70 -4.46 -10.38
C ALA A 208 -7.53 -5.15 -9.01
N GLU A 209 -8.19 -4.61 -7.98
CA GLU A 209 -8.02 -5.08 -6.60
C GLU A 209 -8.43 -6.55 -6.40
N ALA A 210 -9.43 -7.05 -7.13
CA ALA A 210 -9.93 -8.41 -7.01
C ALA A 210 -9.44 -9.37 -8.12
N SER A 211 -8.38 -9.02 -8.85
CA SER A 211 -7.81 -9.91 -9.86
C SER A 211 -7.17 -11.16 -9.23
N GLU A 212 -7.49 -12.33 -9.77
CA GLU A 212 -6.83 -13.61 -9.47
C GLU A 212 -5.73 -13.97 -10.49
N LYS A 213 -5.47 -13.07 -11.45
CA LYS A 213 -4.44 -13.23 -12.48
C LYS A 213 -3.38 -12.15 -12.37
N PRO A 214 -2.15 -12.40 -12.83
CA PRO A 214 -1.14 -11.36 -12.95
C PRO A 214 -1.66 -10.18 -13.77
N GLU A 215 -1.41 -8.98 -13.27
CA GLU A 215 -1.76 -7.73 -13.93
C GLU A 215 -0.51 -6.88 -14.07
N GLU A 216 -0.40 -6.21 -15.22
CA GLU A 216 0.68 -5.29 -15.50
C GLU A 216 0.12 -4.05 -16.19
N VAL A 217 0.52 -2.88 -15.69
CA VAL A 217 0.13 -1.58 -16.24
C VAL A 217 1.39 -0.75 -16.42
N THR A 218 1.60 -0.25 -17.63
CA THR A 218 2.63 0.77 -17.91
C THR A 218 1.95 2.10 -18.17
N VAL A 219 2.34 3.11 -17.40
CA VAL A 219 1.85 4.48 -17.50
C VAL A 219 2.94 5.34 -18.09
N ASN A 220 2.81 5.67 -19.37
CA ASN A 220 3.74 6.55 -20.09
C ASN A 220 3.35 8.03 -19.94
N ALA A 221 3.08 8.46 -18.70
CA ALA A 221 2.69 9.83 -18.37
C ALA A 221 3.27 10.24 -17.01
N PRO A 222 3.47 11.54 -16.76
CA PRO A 222 4.04 12.00 -15.50
C PRO A 222 3.16 11.66 -14.29
N LEU A 223 3.77 11.15 -13.22
CA LEU A 223 3.08 10.72 -11.99
C LEU A 223 3.49 11.59 -10.80
N LEU A 224 2.53 11.97 -9.97
CA LEU A 224 2.80 12.63 -8.69
C LEU A 224 3.08 11.63 -7.59
N TRP A 225 2.40 10.48 -7.61
CA TRP A 225 2.62 9.43 -6.62
C TRP A 225 2.14 8.07 -7.13
N ALA A 226 2.70 7.03 -6.52
CA ALA A 226 2.17 5.67 -6.55
C ALA A 226 2.20 5.10 -5.13
N ALA A 227 1.22 4.25 -4.81
CA ALA A 227 1.07 3.71 -3.48
C ALA A 227 0.49 2.29 -3.49
N ASP A 228 1.15 1.42 -2.73
CA ASP A 228 0.68 0.10 -2.38
C ASP A 228 -0.33 0.28 -1.24
N LYS A 229 -1.60 0.01 -1.55
CA LYS A 229 -2.74 0.18 -0.66
C LYS A 229 -3.22 -1.18 -0.18
N HIS A 230 -3.43 -1.31 1.12
CA HIS A 230 -4.04 -2.46 1.80
C HIS A 230 -5.44 -2.07 2.33
N ASP A 231 -6.07 -2.94 3.13
CA ASP A 231 -7.33 -2.60 3.83
C ASP A 231 -7.20 -1.31 4.66
N PHE A 232 -6.23 -1.29 5.57
CA PHE A 232 -6.11 -0.25 6.60
C PHE A 232 -4.81 0.54 6.53
N PHE A 233 -3.90 0.21 5.62
CA PHE A 233 -2.59 0.83 5.54
C PHE A 233 -2.18 1.14 4.11
N VAL A 234 -1.26 2.08 3.96
CA VAL A 234 -0.73 2.54 2.68
C VAL A 234 0.78 2.70 2.81
N ALA A 235 1.51 2.17 1.83
CA ALA A 235 2.93 2.45 1.61
C ALA A 235 3.07 3.11 0.23
N GLY A 236 3.47 4.38 0.19
CA GLY A 236 3.52 5.13 -1.07
C GLY A 236 4.75 6.00 -1.22
N LEU A 237 5.05 6.34 -2.46
CA LEU A 237 6.09 7.29 -2.84
C LEU A 237 5.47 8.48 -3.58
N VAL A 238 5.79 9.68 -3.11
CA VAL A 238 5.32 10.96 -3.62
C VAL A 238 6.51 11.75 -4.18
N ALA A 239 6.31 12.41 -5.32
CA ALA A 239 7.23 13.37 -5.88
C ALA A 239 6.95 14.78 -5.34
N ASP A 240 7.96 15.40 -4.71
CA ASP A 240 7.84 16.74 -4.11
C ASP A 240 8.44 17.85 -5.00
N SER A 241 9.50 17.54 -5.77
CA SER A 241 10.17 18.50 -6.66
C SER A 241 9.63 18.45 -8.09
N GLN A 242 9.77 17.30 -8.76
CA GLN A 242 9.34 17.06 -10.14
C GLN A 242 8.59 15.73 -10.21
N PRO A 243 7.47 15.65 -10.96
CA PRO A 243 6.76 14.39 -11.16
C PRO A 243 7.71 13.28 -11.68
N PHE A 244 7.42 12.04 -11.32
CA PHE A 244 8.04 10.89 -11.96
C PHE A 244 7.72 10.93 -13.46
N VAL A 245 8.66 10.55 -14.32
CA VAL A 245 8.50 10.64 -15.79
C VAL A 245 7.43 9.65 -16.28
N ASN A 246 7.42 8.45 -15.71
CA ASN A 246 6.50 7.36 -16.01
C ASN A 246 6.53 6.33 -14.87
N GLY A 247 5.66 5.32 -14.95
CA GLY A 247 5.61 4.23 -13.99
C GLY A 247 5.22 2.90 -14.64
N GLN A 248 5.74 1.81 -14.08
CA GLN A 248 5.34 0.44 -14.40
C GLN A 248 4.91 -0.25 -13.12
N PHE A 249 3.74 -0.86 -13.16
CA PHE A 249 3.09 -1.47 -12.01
C PHE A 249 2.73 -2.90 -12.34
N ASN A 250 3.03 -3.83 -11.43
CA ASN A 250 2.68 -5.22 -11.56
C ASN A 250 2.11 -5.75 -10.25
N ALA A 251 1.04 -6.52 -10.35
CA ALA A 251 0.47 -7.25 -9.23
C ALA A 251 0.37 -8.73 -9.62
N THR A 252 1.00 -9.60 -8.84
CA THR A 252 0.86 -11.05 -8.98
C THR A 252 0.25 -11.66 -7.74
N VAL A 253 -0.46 -12.77 -7.93
CA VAL A 253 -1.16 -13.46 -6.86
C VAL A 253 -0.95 -14.96 -7.02
N ASN A 254 -0.61 -15.60 -5.91
CA ASN A 254 -0.58 -17.05 -5.80
C ASN A 254 -1.73 -17.48 -4.90
N MET A 255 -2.78 -18.07 -5.48
CA MET A 255 -3.98 -18.47 -4.74
C MET A 255 -3.71 -19.59 -3.73
N ALA A 256 -2.60 -20.34 -3.89
CA ALA A 256 -2.18 -21.38 -2.96
C ALA A 256 -1.30 -20.86 -1.80
N ASP A 257 -0.84 -19.61 -1.88
CA ASP A 257 -0.06 -18.98 -0.80
C ASP A 257 -0.99 -18.45 0.29
N SER A 258 -0.66 -18.80 1.53
CA SER A 258 -1.34 -18.36 2.76
C SER A 258 -0.51 -17.41 3.61
N THR A 259 0.76 -17.18 3.24
CA THR A 259 1.66 -16.23 3.90
C THR A 259 1.60 -14.87 3.22
N TYR A 260 1.70 -14.87 1.89
CA TYR A 260 1.67 -13.66 1.08
C TYR A 260 0.36 -13.56 0.29
N ILE A 261 -0.35 -12.45 0.43
CA ILE A 261 -1.65 -12.26 -0.21
C ILE A 261 -1.51 -11.82 -1.66
N LYS A 262 -0.46 -11.03 -1.97
CA LYS A 262 -0.05 -10.54 -3.29
C LYS A 262 1.44 -10.18 -3.30
N THR A 263 2.05 -10.18 -4.47
CA THR A 263 3.31 -9.49 -4.72
C THR A 263 3.03 -8.27 -5.58
N LEU A 264 3.29 -7.09 -5.01
CA LEU A 264 3.17 -5.80 -5.68
C LEU A 264 4.56 -5.34 -6.14
N SER A 265 4.66 -4.82 -7.35
CA SER A 265 5.90 -4.28 -7.91
C SER A 265 5.61 -2.94 -8.56
N THR A 266 6.23 -1.90 -8.02
CA THR A 266 6.14 -0.53 -8.49
C THR A 266 7.51 -0.09 -8.99
N THR A 267 7.62 0.33 -10.24
CA THR A 267 8.83 0.96 -10.79
C THR A 267 8.49 2.37 -11.27
N LEU A 268 9.18 3.38 -10.74
CA LEU A 268 8.99 4.79 -11.06
C LEU A 268 10.27 5.35 -11.69
N ALA A 269 10.11 6.15 -12.74
CA ALA A 269 11.22 6.81 -13.41
C ALA A 269 11.50 8.19 -12.80
N LEU A 270 12.64 8.34 -12.13
CA LEU A 270 13.10 9.60 -11.53
C LEU A 270 13.74 10.50 -12.60
N PRO A 271 13.34 11.77 -12.74
CA PRO A 271 13.95 12.67 -13.71
C PRO A 271 15.47 12.86 -13.46
N ALA A 272 16.29 12.56 -14.47
CA ALA A 272 17.75 12.68 -14.37
C ALA A 272 18.21 14.09 -14.00
N ALA A 273 17.57 15.12 -14.58
CA ALA A 273 17.85 16.53 -14.31
C ALA A 273 17.60 16.92 -12.84
N ASP A 274 16.64 16.27 -12.17
CA ASP A 274 16.27 16.58 -10.80
C ASP A 274 17.30 16.00 -9.81
N VAL A 275 17.65 14.72 -9.99
CA VAL A 275 18.65 14.05 -9.14
C VAL A 275 20.08 14.56 -9.35
N THR A 276 20.39 15.14 -10.51
CA THR A 276 21.70 15.77 -10.78
C THR A 276 21.75 17.26 -10.42
N SER A 277 20.63 17.84 -10.00
CA SER A 277 20.57 19.24 -9.59
C SER A 277 21.33 19.49 -8.28
N ALA A 278 21.61 20.77 -8.00
CA ALA A 278 22.22 21.16 -6.72
C ALA A 278 21.36 20.77 -5.51
N ALA A 279 20.04 20.73 -5.66
CA ALA A 279 19.09 20.35 -4.60
C ALA A 279 18.86 18.83 -4.50
N GLY A 280 19.17 18.07 -5.56
CA GLY A 280 18.80 16.66 -5.70
C GLY A 280 17.30 16.46 -5.89
N GLY A 281 16.89 15.24 -6.27
CA GLY A 281 15.49 14.88 -6.44
C GLY A 281 14.81 14.69 -5.08
N GLN A 282 13.70 15.38 -4.87
CA GLN A 282 12.98 15.39 -3.59
C GLN A 282 11.71 14.56 -3.69
N TYR A 283 11.61 13.59 -2.80
CA TYR A 283 10.53 12.64 -2.72
C TYR A 283 10.09 12.47 -1.27
N ARG A 284 8.95 11.82 -1.09
CA ARG A 284 8.42 11.49 0.22
C ARG A 284 7.85 10.09 0.22
N PHE A 285 8.29 9.28 1.18
CA PHE A 285 7.57 8.06 1.50
C PHE A 285 6.44 8.39 2.47
N PHE A 286 5.30 7.72 2.28
CA PHE A 286 4.24 7.64 3.27
C PHE A 286 4.10 6.20 3.70
N PHE A 287 4.17 5.95 5.00
CA PHE A 287 4.01 4.63 5.59
C PHE A 287 3.02 4.73 6.74
N GLY A 288 1.74 4.47 6.51
CA GLY A 288 0.76 4.81 7.54
C GLY A 288 -0.63 4.26 7.32
N PRO A 289 -1.58 4.65 8.19
CA PRO A 289 -2.95 4.17 8.12
C PRO A 289 -3.69 4.80 6.93
N ASN A 290 -4.65 4.06 6.38
CA ASN A 290 -5.52 4.45 5.28
C ASN A 290 -6.67 5.35 5.78
N GLN A 291 -6.32 6.51 6.37
CA GLN A 291 -7.27 7.45 6.96
C GLN A 291 -7.46 8.68 6.06
N PHE A 292 -8.70 8.95 5.67
CA PHE A 292 -9.00 10.00 4.68
C PHE A 292 -8.45 11.39 5.06
N SER A 293 -8.61 11.81 6.32
CA SER A 293 -8.13 13.11 6.81
C SER A 293 -6.61 13.23 6.74
N LEU A 294 -5.89 12.18 7.14
CA LEU A 294 -4.43 12.11 7.08
C LEU A 294 -3.94 12.08 5.63
N LEU A 295 -4.50 11.21 4.79
CA LEU A 295 -4.05 11.06 3.41
C LEU A 295 -4.28 12.33 2.58
N LYS A 296 -5.34 13.09 2.88
CA LYS A 296 -5.63 14.35 2.19
C LYS A 296 -4.54 15.41 2.37
N SER A 297 -3.78 15.39 3.47
CA SER A 297 -2.69 16.36 3.68
C SER A 297 -1.35 15.95 3.06
N VAL A 298 -1.20 14.69 2.62
CA VAL A 298 0.07 14.16 2.11
C VAL A 298 0.42 14.76 0.75
N ALA A 299 -0.50 14.62 -0.22
CA ALA A 299 -0.33 15.11 -1.59
C ALA A 299 -1.68 15.26 -2.32
N PRO A 300 -1.74 16.02 -3.42
CA PRO A 300 -2.94 16.12 -4.24
C PRO A 300 -3.47 14.73 -4.65
N GLY A 301 -4.74 14.48 -4.35
CA GLY A 301 -5.42 13.23 -4.68
C GLY A 301 -4.98 12.02 -3.85
N PHE A 302 -4.03 12.13 -2.91
CA PHE A 302 -3.56 10.98 -2.13
C PHE A 302 -4.65 10.36 -1.23
N ASP A 303 -5.71 11.12 -0.92
CA ASP A 303 -6.94 10.64 -0.28
C ASP A 303 -7.71 9.59 -1.11
N ARG A 304 -7.40 9.45 -2.40
CA ARG A 304 -8.02 8.46 -3.29
C ARG A 304 -7.65 7.01 -2.97
N ASN A 305 -6.61 6.80 -2.17
CA ASN A 305 -6.30 5.50 -1.57
C ASN A 305 -7.44 4.98 -0.65
N VAL A 306 -8.27 5.88 -0.10
CA VAL A 306 -9.47 5.51 0.64
C VAL A 306 -10.64 5.32 -0.32
N TYR A 307 -11.11 4.07 -0.40
CA TYR A 307 -12.34 3.76 -1.12
C TYR A 307 -13.57 4.23 -0.33
N LEU A 308 -14.15 5.34 -0.78
CA LEU A 308 -15.37 5.92 -0.20
C LEU A 308 -16.65 5.50 -0.94
N GLY A 309 -16.59 4.51 -1.83
CA GLY A 309 -17.71 4.13 -2.70
C GLY A 309 -17.67 4.81 -4.08
N TRP A 310 -18.63 4.46 -4.92
CA TRP A 310 -18.78 4.98 -6.28
C TRP A 310 -19.83 6.10 -6.35
N GLY A 311 -19.64 7.07 -7.26
CA GLY A 311 -20.61 8.12 -7.56
C GLY A 311 -21.14 8.87 -6.32
N LEU A 312 -22.47 8.85 -6.15
CA LEU A 312 -23.17 9.52 -5.04
C LEU A 312 -22.70 9.02 -3.67
N PHE A 313 -22.33 7.74 -3.53
CA PHE A 313 -21.89 7.19 -2.24
C PHE A 313 -20.60 7.83 -1.75
N ARG A 314 -19.65 8.14 -2.66
CA ARG A 314 -18.43 8.88 -2.29
C ARG A 314 -18.76 10.28 -1.79
N TRP A 315 -19.71 10.95 -2.43
CA TRP A 315 -20.15 12.28 -2.00
C TRP A 315 -20.78 12.22 -0.61
N VAL A 316 -21.73 11.31 -0.38
CA VAL A 316 -22.38 11.12 0.93
C VAL A 316 -21.35 10.75 2.00
N ASN A 317 -20.45 9.82 1.72
CA ASN A 317 -19.45 9.39 2.68
C ASN A 317 -18.47 10.51 3.05
N ARG A 318 -18.02 11.28 2.05
CA ARG A 318 -17.07 12.38 2.23
C ARG A 318 -17.67 13.57 2.98
N PHE A 319 -18.91 13.96 2.65
CA PHE A 319 -19.49 15.22 3.13
C PHE A 319 -20.50 15.05 4.27
N VAL A 320 -21.06 13.85 4.46
CA VAL A 320 -22.06 13.59 5.50
C VAL A 320 -21.51 12.60 6.52
N VAL A 321 -21.11 11.41 6.10
CA VAL A 321 -20.73 10.34 7.05
C VAL A 321 -19.47 10.70 7.82
N LEU A 322 -18.37 11.04 7.14
CA LEU A 322 -17.11 11.34 7.81
C LEU A 322 -17.22 12.53 8.78
N PRO A 323 -17.78 13.69 8.41
CA PRO A 323 -17.90 14.82 9.34
C PRO A 323 -18.80 14.55 10.55
N VAL A 324 -19.91 13.81 10.35
CA VAL A 324 -20.79 13.42 11.46
C VAL A 324 -20.08 12.42 12.38
N PHE A 325 -19.36 11.46 11.80
CA PHE A 325 -18.61 10.47 12.57
C PHE A 325 -17.52 11.14 13.43
N THR A 326 -16.72 12.03 12.85
CA THR A 326 -15.65 12.74 13.59
C THR A 326 -16.23 13.69 14.64
N PHE A 327 -17.39 14.30 14.40
CA PHE A 327 -18.10 15.08 15.42
C PHE A 327 -18.55 14.20 16.60
N LEU A 328 -19.14 13.03 16.33
CA LEU A 328 -19.60 12.12 17.37
C LEU A 328 -18.43 11.53 18.19
N GLU A 329 -17.29 11.26 17.54
CA GLU A 329 -16.07 10.74 18.19
C GLU A 329 -15.50 11.70 19.24
N GLN A 330 -15.75 13.01 19.12
CA GLN A 330 -15.33 13.99 20.13
C GLN A 330 -16.06 13.84 21.48
N TYR A 331 -17.27 13.26 21.47
CA TYR A 331 -18.11 13.12 22.67
C TYR A 331 -18.27 11.67 23.14
N ILE A 332 -18.10 10.71 22.23
CA ILE A 332 -18.40 9.29 22.47
C ILE A 332 -17.16 8.48 22.14
N SER A 333 -16.62 7.74 23.12
CA SER A 333 -15.44 6.89 22.91
C SER A 333 -15.77 5.49 22.33
N SER A 334 -17.05 5.10 22.34
CA SER A 334 -17.49 3.79 21.85
C SER A 334 -17.91 3.85 20.38
N TYR A 335 -17.09 3.28 19.50
CA TYR A 335 -17.39 3.19 18.07
C TYR A 335 -18.71 2.48 17.76
N GLY A 336 -19.10 1.47 18.55
CA GLY A 336 -20.39 0.79 18.37
C GLY A 336 -21.59 1.72 18.57
N VAL A 337 -21.51 2.63 19.54
CA VAL A 337 -22.55 3.63 19.79
C VAL A 337 -22.58 4.68 18.69
N ILE A 338 -21.41 5.14 18.24
CA ILE A 338 -21.31 6.09 17.11
C ILE A 338 -21.98 5.50 15.87
N ILE A 339 -21.68 4.24 15.53
CA ILE A 339 -22.27 3.55 14.37
C ILE A 339 -23.79 3.43 14.54
N LEU A 340 -24.27 3.07 15.73
CA LEU A 340 -25.71 3.00 16.00
C LEU A 340 -26.39 4.34 15.76
N LEU A 341 -25.84 5.43 16.30
CA LEU A 341 -26.38 6.79 16.11
C LEU A 341 -26.35 7.22 14.65
N LEU A 342 -25.25 6.93 13.94
CA LEU A 342 -25.13 7.24 12.52
C LEU A 342 -26.20 6.51 11.71
N VAL A 343 -26.46 5.22 11.97
CA VAL A 343 -27.52 4.45 11.31
C VAL A 343 -28.89 5.04 11.60
N VAL A 344 -29.17 5.43 12.85
CA VAL A 344 -30.44 6.08 13.22
C VAL A 344 -30.61 7.41 12.48
N LEU A 345 -29.57 8.24 12.43
CA LEU A 345 -29.58 9.53 11.73
C LEU A 345 -29.83 9.35 10.22
N ILE A 346 -29.12 8.42 9.57
CA ILE A 346 -29.33 8.12 8.15
C ILE A 346 -30.76 7.61 7.90
N LYS A 347 -31.29 6.75 8.77
CA LYS A 347 -32.69 6.30 8.68
C LYS A 347 -33.69 7.43 8.86
N LEU A 348 -33.46 8.37 9.77
CA LEU A 348 -34.32 9.54 9.96
C LEU A 348 -34.34 10.44 8.73
N VAL A 349 -33.17 10.71 8.14
CA VAL A 349 -33.07 11.53 6.93
C VAL A 349 -33.70 10.84 5.72
N THR A 350 -33.55 9.52 5.60
CA THR A 350 -34.12 8.75 4.48
C THR A 350 -35.58 8.32 4.72
N TRP A 351 -36.11 8.48 5.94
CA TRP A 351 -37.48 8.11 6.31
C TRP A 351 -38.58 8.65 5.38
N PRO A 352 -38.62 9.95 5.00
CA PRO A 352 -39.66 10.45 4.10
C PRO A 352 -39.61 9.82 2.71
N LEU A 353 -38.41 9.51 2.21
CA LEU A 353 -38.24 8.82 0.94
C LEU A 353 -38.72 7.37 1.05
N THR A 354 -38.29 6.67 2.10
CA THR A 354 -38.68 5.29 2.37
C THR A 354 -40.19 5.15 2.56
N TYR A 355 -40.83 6.08 3.27
CA TYR A 355 -42.29 6.09 3.45
C TYR A 355 -43.04 6.19 2.11
N LYS A 356 -42.61 7.10 1.21
CA LYS A 356 -43.19 7.21 -0.14
C LYS A 356 -42.99 5.94 -0.97
N THR A 357 -41.84 5.28 -0.85
CA THR A 357 -41.60 3.99 -1.51
C THR A 357 -42.56 2.92 -1.00
N TYR A 358 -42.77 2.83 0.32
CA TYR A 358 -43.73 1.89 0.90
C TYR A 358 -45.16 2.16 0.45
N GLU A 359 -45.57 3.42 0.41
CA GLU A 359 -46.90 3.82 -0.08
C GLU A 359 -47.10 3.41 -1.56
N SER A 360 -46.11 3.67 -2.42
CA SER A 360 -46.15 3.27 -3.83
C SER A 360 -46.25 1.75 -3.99
N GLN A 361 -45.48 0.98 -3.21
CA GLN A 361 -45.55 -0.49 -3.23
C GLN A 361 -46.91 -1.02 -2.75
N ALA A 362 -47.49 -0.40 -1.72
CA ALA A 362 -48.83 -0.76 -1.24
C ALA A 362 -49.89 -0.51 -2.32
N ARG A 363 -49.83 0.64 -3.00
CA ARG A 363 -50.73 0.94 -4.13
C ARG A 363 -50.56 -0.06 -5.28
N MET A 364 -49.32 -0.37 -5.67
CA MET A 364 -49.04 -1.37 -6.71
C MET A 364 -49.57 -2.76 -6.35
N LYS A 365 -49.48 -3.15 -5.07
CA LYS A 365 -50.02 -4.43 -4.59
C LYS A 365 -51.54 -4.50 -4.73
N VAL A 366 -52.24 -3.39 -4.48
CA VAL A 366 -53.70 -3.29 -4.67
C VAL A 366 -54.09 -3.33 -6.16
N LEU A 367 -53.30 -2.69 -7.02
CA LEU A 367 -53.56 -2.62 -8.47
C LEU A 367 -53.14 -3.87 -9.25
N LYS A 368 -52.30 -4.73 -8.66
CA LYS A 368 -51.80 -5.97 -9.29
C LYS A 368 -52.89 -6.89 -9.86
N PRO A 369 -53.97 -7.25 -9.15
CA PRO A 369 -55.03 -8.11 -9.70
C PRO A 369 -55.69 -7.51 -10.96
N GLU A 370 -55.99 -6.21 -10.97
CA GLU A 370 -56.59 -5.54 -12.13
C GLU A 370 -55.60 -5.47 -13.30
N LEU A 371 -54.31 -5.23 -13.02
CA LEU A 371 -53.25 -5.26 -14.04
C LEU A 371 -53.06 -6.66 -14.64
N ASP A 372 -53.21 -7.72 -13.85
CA ASP A 372 -53.11 -9.11 -14.30
C ASP A 372 -54.34 -9.51 -15.14
N GLU A 373 -55.54 -9.04 -14.78
CA GLU A 373 -56.75 -9.22 -15.60
C GLU A 373 -56.66 -8.51 -16.96
N ILE A 374 -56.10 -7.28 -17.00
CA ILE A 374 -55.91 -6.54 -18.25
C ILE A 374 -54.87 -7.24 -19.13
N LYS A 375 -53.75 -7.72 -18.56
CA LYS A 375 -52.75 -8.52 -19.29
C LYS A 375 -53.33 -9.82 -19.83
N ALA A 376 -54.25 -10.47 -19.10
CA ALA A 376 -54.92 -11.68 -19.58
C ALA A 376 -55.88 -11.40 -20.74
N LYS A 377 -56.47 -10.19 -20.81
CA LYS A 377 -57.35 -9.77 -21.90
C LYS A 377 -56.62 -9.24 -23.14
N HIS A 378 -55.37 -8.77 -22.99
CA HIS A 378 -54.54 -8.26 -24.08
C HIS A 378 -53.13 -8.89 -24.08
N PRO A 379 -53.01 -10.17 -24.48
CA PRO A 379 -51.74 -10.86 -24.58
C PRO A 379 -51.10 -10.62 -25.96
N ASP A 380 -50.52 -9.44 -26.17
CA ASP A 380 -49.57 -9.17 -27.27
C ASP A 380 -48.34 -8.42 -26.72
#